data_AF-A0A1N6KBN6-F1
#
_entry.id   AF-A0A1N6KBN6-F1
#
_cell.length_a   1.000
_cell.length_b   1.000
_cell.length_c   1.000
_cell.angle_alpha   90.00
_cell.angle_beta   90.00
_cell.angle_gamma   90.00
#
_symmetry.space_group_name_H-M   'P 1'
#
loop_
_entity.id
_entity.type
_entity.pdbx_description
1 polymer ?
#
loop_
_entity_poly.entity_id
_entity_poly.type
_entity_poly.pdbx_seq_one_letter_code
_entity_poly.pdbx_strand_id
1 'polypeptide(L)'
;MNLINTILGFRNFCKVDEIKRFIHISISLDKSEDLVFSGHILLFKTSRQQTWIIISNIRLICVLDDISKDNFEIRWDLDKHLVLFESKVILEITVEPHYSRRSGIINFGEYHKNWLYTKKLFPHPKDLKQKLLETIITEMG
;
A
#
# COMPACT_ATOMS: atom_id res chain seq x y z
N MET A 1 0.44 23.06 -2.59
CA MET A 1 1.53 23.04 -3.61
C MET A 1 2.83 23.36 -2.91
N ASN A 2 3.89 22.59 -3.14
CA ASN A 2 5.21 22.90 -2.60
C ASN A 2 6.05 23.49 -3.74
N LEU A 3 6.16 24.82 -3.79
CA LEU A 3 6.76 25.58 -4.91
C LEU A 3 8.17 25.07 -5.30
N ILE A 4 8.91 24.59 -4.30
CA ILE A 4 10.26 24.03 -4.45
C ILE A 4 10.27 22.76 -5.32
N ASN A 5 9.25 21.90 -5.19
CA ASN A 5 9.20 20.64 -5.97
C ASN A 5 9.01 20.91 -7.46
N THR A 6 8.16 21.90 -7.80
CA THR A 6 7.88 22.28 -9.19
C THR A 6 9.12 22.87 -9.87
N ILE A 7 9.92 23.67 -9.16
CA ILE A 7 11.18 24.22 -9.68
C ILE A 7 12.21 23.11 -9.97
N LEU A 8 12.18 22.03 -9.19
CA LEU A 8 13.09 20.89 -9.33
C LEU A 8 12.59 19.81 -10.31
N GLY A 9 11.48 20.05 -11.01
CA GLY A 9 10.90 19.08 -11.94
C GLY A 9 10.22 17.87 -11.28
N PHE A 10 9.99 17.91 -9.96
CA PHE A 10 9.23 16.86 -9.28
C PHE A 10 7.73 17.09 -9.45
N ARG A 11 7.01 16.00 -9.70
CA ARG A 11 5.54 16.03 -9.68
C ARG A 11 5.00 16.13 -8.25
N ASN A 12 3.68 16.23 -8.13
CA ASN A 12 3.01 16.04 -6.85
C ASN A 12 2.73 14.54 -6.64
N PHE A 13 2.60 14.13 -5.38
CA PHE A 13 2.03 12.83 -5.04
C PHE A 13 0.62 12.70 -5.62
N CYS A 14 0.30 11.51 -6.11
CA CYS A 14 -1.03 11.18 -6.57
C CYS A 14 -1.99 11.08 -5.38
N LYS A 15 -3.23 11.50 -5.58
CA LYS A 15 -4.30 11.25 -4.62
C LYS A 15 -4.67 9.77 -4.65
N VAL A 16 -5.12 9.23 -3.52
CA VAL A 16 -5.52 7.82 -3.44
C VAL A 16 -6.63 7.46 -4.44
N ASP A 17 -7.55 8.39 -4.73
CA ASP A 17 -8.61 8.16 -5.72
C ASP A 17 -8.08 8.10 -7.16
N GLU A 18 -7.01 8.85 -7.46
CA GLU A 18 -6.33 8.78 -8.75
C GLU A 18 -5.60 7.43 -8.88
N ILE A 19 -4.96 6.97 -7.80
CA ILE A 19 -4.33 5.65 -7.72
C ILE A 19 -5.37 4.54 -7.95
N LYS A 20 -6.47 4.55 -7.17
CA LYS A 20 -7.55 3.56 -7.30
C LYS A 20 -8.13 3.51 -8.71
N ARG A 21 -8.39 4.68 -9.33
CA ARG A 21 -8.92 4.76 -10.69
C ARG A 21 -7.97 4.15 -11.71
N PHE A 22 -6.68 4.46 -11.62
CA PHE A 22 -5.68 3.87 -12.52
C PHE A 22 -5.56 2.37 -12.31
N ILE A 23 -5.53 1.88 -11.06
CA ILE A 23 -5.51 0.43 -10.81
C ILE A 23 -6.75 -0.25 -11.41
N HIS A 24 -7.94 0.33 -11.24
CA HIS A 24 -9.17 -0.18 -11.85
C HIS A 24 -8.96 -0.37 -13.35
N ILE A 25 -8.52 0.69 -14.05
CA ILE A 25 -8.30 0.64 -15.50
C ILE A 25 -7.22 -0.40 -15.86
N SER A 26 -6.06 -0.37 -15.20
CA SER A 26 -4.94 -1.25 -15.53
C SER A 26 -5.24 -2.74 -15.28
N ILE A 27 -5.85 -3.08 -14.15
CA ILE A 27 -6.12 -4.48 -13.79
C ILE A 27 -7.39 -4.99 -14.47
N SER A 28 -8.47 -4.19 -14.57
CA SER A 28 -9.70 -4.64 -15.23
C SER A 28 -9.47 -4.89 -16.73
N LEU A 29 -8.60 -4.12 -17.39
CA LEU A 29 -8.21 -4.37 -18.79
C LEU A 29 -7.40 -5.66 -18.96
N ASP A 30 -6.55 -6.00 -17.98
CA ASP A 30 -5.67 -7.17 -18.05
C ASP A 30 -6.41 -8.48 -17.66
N LYS A 31 -7.27 -8.41 -16.64
CA LYS A 31 -7.82 -9.60 -15.97
C LYS A 31 -9.34 -9.74 -16.07
N SER A 32 -10.03 -8.79 -16.71
CA SER A 32 -11.50 -8.77 -16.80
C SER A 32 -12.19 -8.86 -15.43
N GLU A 33 -11.57 -8.27 -14.41
CA GLU A 33 -12.07 -8.25 -13.04
C GLU A 33 -12.75 -6.92 -12.71
N ASP A 34 -13.85 -6.96 -11.95
CA ASP A 34 -14.49 -5.76 -11.41
C ASP A 34 -13.98 -5.48 -9.99
N LEU A 35 -13.11 -4.46 -9.87
CA LEU A 35 -12.49 -4.08 -8.60
C LEU A 35 -13.29 -2.98 -7.91
N VAL A 36 -13.85 -3.31 -6.75
CA VAL A 36 -14.49 -2.36 -5.84
C VAL A 36 -13.51 -2.01 -4.73
N PHE A 37 -12.95 -0.79 -4.78
CA PHE A 37 -11.94 -0.33 -3.82
C PHE A 37 -12.53 0.32 -2.58
N SER A 38 -12.52 -0.39 -1.47
CA SER A 38 -13.13 0.08 -0.23
C SER A 38 -12.08 0.48 0.85
N GLY A 39 -10.89 -0.15 0.86
CA GLY A 39 -9.83 0.14 1.83
C GLY A 39 -8.55 0.77 1.25
N HIS A 40 -7.83 1.53 2.08
CA HIS A 40 -6.44 1.91 1.80
C HIS A 40 -5.66 2.27 3.06
N ILE A 41 -4.34 2.05 3.05
CA ILE A 41 -3.42 2.42 4.12
C ILE A 41 -2.16 3.05 3.54
N LEU A 42 -1.83 4.26 3.99
CA LEU A 42 -0.53 4.88 3.71
C LEU A 42 0.52 4.28 4.65
N LEU A 43 1.36 3.40 4.13
CA LEU A 43 2.36 2.66 4.89
C LEU A 43 3.60 3.50 5.16
N PHE A 44 4.08 4.18 4.11
CA PHE A 44 5.34 4.91 4.12
C PHE A 44 5.18 6.30 3.51
N LYS A 45 5.85 7.30 4.08
CA LYS A 45 5.90 8.66 3.56
C LYS A 45 7.23 9.34 3.84
N THR A 46 7.85 9.86 2.79
CA THR A 46 8.94 10.82 2.84
C THR A 46 8.54 12.11 2.09
N SER A 47 9.49 13.02 1.90
CA SER A 47 9.29 14.18 1.03
C SER A 47 9.19 13.83 -0.45
N ARG A 48 9.66 12.64 -0.86
CA ARG A 48 9.73 12.21 -2.27
C ARG A 48 8.96 10.94 -2.60
N GLN A 49 8.67 10.11 -1.60
CA GLN A 49 8.09 8.79 -1.83
C GLN A 49 6.93 8.53 -0.88
N GLN A 50 5.88 7.88 -1.39
CA GLN A 50 4.81 7.28 -0.62
C GLN A 50 4.64 5.81 -1.00
N THR A 51 4.25 4.98 -0.04
CA THR A 51 3.86 3.59 -0.31
C THR A 51 2.48 3.36 0.26
N TRP A 52 1.56 2.92 -0.58
CA TRP A 52 0.17 2.65 -0.25
C TRP A 52 -0.12 1.16 -0.34
N ILE A 53 -0.91 0.66 0.59
CA ILE A 53 -1.63 -0.60 0.45
C ILE A 53 -3.06 -0.25 0.07
N ILE A 54 -3.51 -0.68 -1.10
CA ILE A 54 -4.86 -0.50 -1.62
C ILE A 54 -5.58 -1.84 -1.53
N ILE A 55 -6.81 -1.84 -1.04
CA ILE A 55 -7.60 -3.04 -0.81
C ILE A 55 -8.89 -2.94 -1.63
N SER A 56 -9.18 -3.98 -2.40
CA SER A 56 -10.47 -4.19 -3.05
C SER A 56 -11.16 -5.43 -2.51
N ASN A 57 -12.40 -5.65 -2.93
CA ASN A 57 -13.17 -6.88 -2.68
C ASN A 57 -12.44 -8.18 -3.04
N ILE A 58 -11.45 -8.15 -3.94
CA ILE A 58 -10.76 -9.36 -4.43
C ILE A 58 -9.22 -9.28 -4.46
N ARG A 59 -8.61 -8.11 -4.18
CA ARG A 59 -7.15 -7.92 -4.25
C ARG A 59 -6.58 -7.06 -3.13
N LEU A 60 -5.36 -7.39 -2.72
CA LEU A 60 -4.48 -6.56 -1.90
C LEU A 60 -3.31 -6.07 -2.75
N ILE A 61 -3.12 -4.75 -2.86
CA ILE A 61 -2.24 -4.15 -3.86
C ILE A 61 -1.27 -3.18 -3.19
N CYS A 62 0.02 -3.29 -3.50
CA CYS A 62 1.04 -2.35 -3.04
C CYS A 62 1.44 -1.39 -4.15
N VAL A 63 1.35 -0.10 -3.85
CA VAL A 63 1.66 0.99 -4.79
C VAL A 63 2.79 1.83 -4.24
N LEU A 64 3.76 2.13 -5.10
CA LEU A 64 4.86 3.05 -4.84
C LEU A 64 4.66 4.34 -5.65
N ASP A 65 4.53 5.45 -4.95
CA ASP A 65 4.40 6.78 -5.54
C ASP A 65 5.68 7.60 -5.26
N ASP A 66 6.61 7.63 -6.22
CA ASP A 66 7.84 8.44 -6.19
C ASP A 66 7.70 9.64 -7.11
N ILE A 67 7.79 10.85 -6.55
CA ILE A 67 7.58 12.11 -7.29
C ILE A 67 8.73 12.48 -8.24
N SER A 68 9.85 11.74 -8.19
CA SER A 68 10.93 11.85 -9.17
C SER A 68 10.67 11.02 -10.43
N LYS A 69 9.64 10.16 -10.42
CA LYS A 69 9.17 9.42 -11.59
C LYS A 69 7.92 10.06 -12.17
N ASP A 70 7.69 9.81 -13.45
CA ASP A 70 6.54 10.37 -14.18
C ASP A 70 5.18 9.88 -13.63
N ASN A 71 5.14 8.66 -13.10
CA ASN A 71 3.95 8.06 -12.52
C ASN A 71 4.28 7.18 -11.31
N PHE A 72 3.25 6.72 -10.60
CA PHE A 72 3.39 5.70 -9.57
C PHE A 72 3.49 4.29 -10.20
N GLU A 73 3.91 3.32 -9.40
CA GLU A 73 4.10 1.92 -9.81
C GLU A 73 3.30 0.96 -8.91
N ILE A 74 2.57 0.02 -9.51
CA ILE A 74 2.11 -1.18 -8.79
C ILE A 74 3.32 -2.08 -8.60
N ARG A 75 3.70 -2.35 -7.35
CA ARG A 75 4.89 -3.13 -7.02
C ARG A 75 4.60 -4.61 -6.89
N TRP A 76 3.41 -4.94 -6.41
CA TRP A 76 2.84 -6.28 -6.36
C TRP A 76 1.35 -6.18 -6.02
N ASP A 77 0.65 -7.26 -6.30
CA ASP A 77 -0.75 -7.49 -5.96
C ASP A 77 -0.94 -8.97 -5.58
N LEU A 78 -1.90 -9.24 -4.70
CA LEU A 78 -2.26 -10.57 -4.24
C LEU A 78 -3.77 -10.75 -4.36
N ASP A 79 -4.20 -11.90 -4.88
CA ASP A 79 -5.61 -12.29 -4.94
C ASP A 79 -6.15 -12.63 -3.55
N LYS A 80 -7.45 -12.43 -3.33
CA LYS A 80 -8.15 -12.68 -2.05
C LYS A 80 -7.84 -14.06 -1.46
N HIS A 81 -7.80 -15.11 -2.28
CA HIS A 81 -7.55 -16.48 -1.81
C HIS A 81 -6.15 -16.71 -1.23
N LEU A 82 -5.17 -15.84 -1.55
CA LEU A 82 -3.82 -15.85 -0.96
C LEU A 82 -3.75 -15.00 0.32
N VAL A 83 -4.75 -14.15 0.55
CA VAL A 83 -4.79 -13.19 1.66
C VAL A 83 -5.72 -13.65 2.77
N LEU A 84 -6.91 -14.14 2.41
CA LEU A 84 -8.04 -14.40 3.30
C LEU A 84 -8.69 -15.75 2.98
N PHE A 85 -8.93 -16.56 4.01
CA PHE A 85 -9.70 -17.80 3.95
C PHE A 85 -10.70 -17.83 5.11
N GLU A 86 -11.99 -18.03 4.83
CA GLU A 86 -13.07 -18.08 5.85
C GLU A 86 -13.01 -16.91 6.86
N SER A 87 -12.84 -15.67 6.37
CA SER A 87 -12.71 -14.46 7.20
C SER A 87 -11.46 -14.40 8.09
N LYS A 88 -10.49 -15.28 7.89
CA LYS A 88 -9.19 -15.25 8.58
C LYS A 88 -8.10 -14.85 7.59
N VAL A 89 -7.27 -13.88 7.99
CA VAL A 89 -6.09 -13.50 7.20
C VAL A 89 -5.06 -14.63 7.31
N ILE A 90 -4.79 -15.28 6.19
CA ILE A 90 -3.78 -16.36 6.09
C ILE A 90 -2.43 -15.83 5.60
N LEU A 91 -2.41 -14.63 5.01
CA LEU A 91 -1.17 -13.94 4.68
C LEU A 91 -0.38 -13.60 5.95
N GLU A 92 0.84 -14.12 6.05
CA GLU A 92 1.72 -13.78 7.15
C GLU A 92 2.16 -12.31 7.05
N ILE A 93 1.78 -11.50 8.04
CA ILE A 93 2.23 -10.10 8.13
C ILE A 93 3.12 -9.93 9.37
N THR A 94 4.38 -9.56 9.15
CA THR A 94 5.33 -9.25 10.22
C THR A 94 5.70 -7.77 10.19
N VAL A 95 5.79 -7.15 11.36
CA VAL A 95 6.10 -5.72 11.50
C VAL A 95 7.21 -5.55 12.52
N GLU A 96 8.33 -5.01 12.07
CA GLU A 96 9.57 -4.90 12.85
C GLU A 96 9.97 -3.43 13.00
N PRO A 97 10.13 -2.91 14.22
CA PRO A 97 10.49 -1.50 14.40
C PRO A 97 11.98 -1.21 14.13
N HIS A 98 12.85 -2.20 14.05
CA HIS A 98 14.31 -2.01 14.19
C HIS A 98 15.05 -1.70 12.88
N TYR A 99 14.48 -0.88 11.99
CA TYR A 99 15.17 -0.46 10.76
C TYR A 99 15.93 0.86 10.92
N SER A 100 15.24 1.92 11.35
CA SER A 100 15.88 3.22 11.62
C SER A 100 15.12 4.01 12.68
N ARG A 101 15.63 5.19 13.04
CA ARG A 101 14.91 6.11 13.94
C ARG A 101 13.53 6.51 13.40
N ARG A 102 13.36 6.60 12.08
CA ARG A 102 12.12 7.14 11.45
C ARG A 102 11.25 6.08 10.79
N SER A 103 11.78 4.89 10.54
CA SER A 103 11.09 3.85 9.79
C SER A 103 11.28 2.48 10.44
N GLY A 104 10.33 1.58 10.22
CA GLY A 104 10.46 0.15 10.48
C GLY A 104 10.25 -0.67 9.20
N ILE A 105 10.36 -1.99 9.33
CA ILE A 105 10.12 -2.96 8.25
C ILE A 105 8.75 -3.61 8.44
N ILE A 106 8.11 -3.94 7.32
CA ILE A 106 6.94 -4.79 7.24
C ILE A 106 7.11 -5.79 6.09
N ASN A 107 6.70 -7.02 6.32
CA ASN A 107 6.70 -8.09 5.32
C ASN A 107 5.27 -8.60 5.10
N PHE A 108 4.99 -9.00 3.86
CA PHE A 108 3.74 -9.64 3.44
C PHE A 108 4.08 -10.98 2.80
N GLY A 109 3.94 -12.05 3.58
CA GLY A 109 4.30 -13.42 3.19
C GLY A 109 5.78 -13.58 2.87
N GLU A 110 6.10 -14.64 2.12
CA GLU A 110 7.49 -15.01 1.82
C GLU A 110 8.13 -14.16 0.72
N TYR A 111 7.32 -13.61 -0.19
CA TYR A 111 7.78 -12.98 -1.43
C TYR A 111 7.79 -11.45 -1.39
N HIS A 112 7.04 -10.81 -0.48
CA HIS A 112 6.95 -9.34 -0.42
C HIS A 112 7.57 -8.84 0.89
N LYS A 113 8.91 -8.88 0.94
CA LYS A 113 9.71 -8.56 2.13
C LYS A 113 10.33 -7.17 2.08
N ASN A 114 10.75 -6.69 3.25
CA ASN A 114 11.53 -5.48 3.48
C ASN A 114 10.84 -4.19 3.03
N TRP A 115 9.51 -4.12 3.10
CA TRP A 115 8.79 -2.87 2.90
C TRP A 115 9.00 -1.95 4.08
N LEU A 116 9.09 -0.65 3.85
CA LEU A 116 9.22 0.32 4.92
C LEU A 116 7.85 0.79 5.37
N TYR A 117 7.70 1.08 6.67
CA TYR A 117 6.63 1.91 7.18
C TYR A 117 7.18 3.09 7.96
N THR A 118 6.43 4.20 8.01
CA THR A 118 6.84 5.42 8.70
C THR A 118 6.38 5.39 10.15
N LYS A 119 7.32 5.45 11.11
CA LYS A 119 7.01 5.43 12.55
C LYS A 119 6.18 6.62 13.02
N LYS A 120 6.23 7.75 12.32
CA LYS A 120 5.34 8.89 12.61
C LYS A 120 3.88 8.58 12.29
N LEU A 121 3.62 7.73 11.28
CA LEU A 121 2.27 7.27 10.95
C LEU A 121 1.83 6.13 11.87
N PHE A 122 2.78 5.26 12.25
CA PHE A 122 2.56 4.11 13.12
C PHE A 122 3.66 4.00 14.18
N PRO A 123 3.51 4.68 15.34
CA PRO A 123 4.53 4.65 16.39
C PRO A 123 4.72 3.26 17.00
N HIS A 124 3.64 2.48 17.07
CA HIS A 124 3.62 1.14 17.62
C HIS A 124 3.41 0.10 16.50
N PRO A 125 4.36 -0.84 16.29
CA PRO A 125 4.24 -1.89 15.25
C PRO A 125 2.97 -2.73 15.34
N LYS A 126 2.50 -2.99 16.56
CA LYS A 126 1.30 -3.78 16.83
C LYS A 126 0.06 -3.10 16.24
N ASP A 127 -0.06 -1.79 16.38
CA ASP A 127 -1.20 -1.02 15.88
C ASP A 127 -1.25 -1.03 14.35
N LEU A 128 -0.09 -0.94 13.67
CA LEU A 128 -0.03 -1.09 12.22
C LEU A 128 -0.49 -2.48 11.78
N LYS A 129 0.04 -3.53 12.43
CA LYS A 129 -0.35 -4.92 12.12
C LYS A 129 -1.85 -5.11 12.33
N GLN A 130 -2.37 -4.69 13.47
CA GLN A 130 -3.80 -4.81 13.79
C GLN A 130 -4.66 -4.05 12.78
N LYS A 131 -4.33 -2.78 12.49
CA LYS A 131 -5.06 -1.99 11.49
C LYS A 131 -5.07 -2.66 10.11
N LEU A 132 -3.94 -3.22 9.67
CA LEU A 132 -3.87 -3.95 8.40
C LEU A 132 -4.79 -5.16 8.41
N LEU A 133 -4.75 -5.98 9.45
CA LEU A 133 -5.60 -7.16 9.56
C LEU A 133 -7.09 -6.80 9.59
N GLU A 134 -7.48 -5.81 10.39
CA GLU A 134 -8.87 -5.33 10.48
C GLU A 134 -9.36 -4.77 9.15
N THR A 135 -8.53 -3.98 8.47
CA THR A 135 -8.89 -3.42 7.16
C THR A 135 -8.98 -4.52 6.11
N ILE A 136 -8.08 -5.51 6.10
CA ILE A 136 -8.18 -6.65 5.17
C ILE A 136 -9.48 -7.43 5.40
N ILE A 137 -9.82 -7.75 6.65
CA ILE A 137 -11.03 -8.51 6.98
C ILE A 137 -12.29 -7.71 6.61
N THR A 138 -12.32 -6.41 6.93
CA THR A 138 -13.50 -5.57 6.67
C THR A 138 -13.76 -5.36 5.19
N GLU A 139 -12.69 -5.20 4.41
CA GLU A 139 -12.79 -4.75 3.02
C GLU A 139 -12.74 -5.91 2.01
N MET A 140 -12.09 -7.02 2.39
CA MET A 140 -12.02 -8.22 1.54
C MET A 140 -12.95 -9.33 2.01
N GLY A 141 -13.48 -9.31 3.25
CA GLY A 141 -14.37 -10.35 3.79
C GLY A 141 -15.64 -10.49 2.99
#